data_AF-A0A851LT10-F1
#
_entry.id   AF-A0A851LT10-F1
#
_cell.length_a   1.000
_cell.length_b   1.000
_cell.length_c   1.000
_cell.angle_alpha   90.00
_cell.angle_beta   90.00
_cell.angle_gamma   90.00
#
_symmetry.space_group_name_H-M   'P 1'
#
loop_
_entity.id
_entity.type
_entity.pdbx_description
1 polymer ?
#
loop_
_entity_poly.entity_id
_entity_poly.type
_entity_poly.pdbx_seq_one_letter_code
_entity_poly.pdbx_strand_id
1 'polypeptide(L)'
;VIPCPAAGSPSAVLRWYLATGDDIYDVPHIRHVHANGTLQLYPFSPSAFNSFIHDNDYFCTAENSAGKIRSPNIRVKAVFREPYTVRVEDQRSMRGNVAVFKCLIPSSVQEYVSVVSWEKDTVSIVP
;
A
#
# COMPACT_ATOMS: atom_id res chain seq x y z
N VAL A 1 3.07 -10.10 2.59
CA VAL A 1 3.33 -11.22 1.65
C VAL A 1 2.42 -11.08 0.47
N ILE A 2 2.86 -11.45 -0.73
CA ILE A 2 2.08 -11.34 -1.96
C ILE A 2 2.15 -12.69 -2.69
N PRO A 3 1.07 -13.49 -2.69
CA PRO A 3 1.06 -14.78 -3.36
C PRO A 3 0.92 -14.62 -4.88
N CYS A 4 1.52 -15.53 -5.66
CA CYS A 4 1.28 -15.69 -7.10
C CYS A 4 0.71 -17.09 -7.38
N PRO A 5 -0.59 -17.33 -7.11
CA PRO A 5 -1.18 -18.64 -7.35
C PRO A 5 -1.35 -18.87 -8.85
N ALA A 6 -0.60 -19.82 -9.41
CA ALA A 6 -0.80 -20.30 -10.76
C ALA A 6 -0.40 -21.77 -10.86
N ALA A 7 -1.10 -22.51 -11.71
CA ALA A 7 -0.88 -23.92 -11.96
C ALA A 7 -0.94 -24.19 -13.47
N GLY A 8 -0.30 -25.28 -13.89
CA GLY A 8 -0.28 -25.71 -15.27
C GLY A 8 0.14 -27.17 -15.37
N SER A 9 -0.10 -27.77 -16.54
CA SER A 9 0.41 -29.10 -16.89
C SER A 9 1.24 -29.00 -18.17
N PRO A 10 2.57 -29.20 -18.13
CA PRO A 10 3.42 -29.47 -16.95
C PRO A 10 3.42 -28.32 -15.92
N SER A 11 3.89 -28.57 -14.70
CA SER A 11 3.92 -27.55 -13.64
C SER A 11 4.68 -26.30 -14.08
N ALA A 12 4.08 -25.14 -13.82
CA ALA A 12 4.63 -23.85 -14.22
C ALA A 12 5.63 -23.31 -13.20
N VAL A 13 6.71 -22.71 -13.70
CA VAL A 13 7.69 -21.98 -12.90
C VAL A 13 7.16 -20.58 -12.66
N LEU A 14 7.17 -20.16 -11.40
CA LEU A 14 6.71 -18.84 -10.98
C LEU A 14 7.90 -17.89 -10.83
N ARG A 15 7.77 -16.70 -11.41
CA ARG A 15 8.80 -15.64 -11.34
C ARG A 15 8.17 -14.29 -11.09
N TRP A 16 8.93 -13.38 -10.51
CA TRP A 16 8.51 -12.02 -10.21
C TRP A 16 9.37 -11.01 -10.94
N TYR A 17 8.75 -9.89 -11.29
CA TYR A 17 9.37 -8.80 -12.04
C TYR A 17 8.87 -7.47 -11.50
N LEU A 18 9.68 -6.42 -11.70
CA LEU A 18 9.18 -5.05 -11.66
C LEU A 18 8.31 -4.80 -12.90
N ALA A 19 7.37 -3.86 -12.81
CA ALA A 19 6.51 -3.50 -13.95
C ALA A 19 7.28 -2.99 -15.18
N THR A 20 8.52 -2.54 -15.00
CA THR A 20 9.48 -2.19 -16.05
C THR A 20 9.97 -3.40 -16.86
N GLY A 21 9.75 -4.63 -16.36
CA GLY A 21 10.20 -5.88 -16.96
C GLY A 21 11.49 -6.43 -16.35
N ASP A 22 12.13 -5.68 -15.45
CA ASP A 22 13.34 -6.12 -14.77
C ASP A 22 13.06 -7.29 -13.82
N ASP A 23 13.95 -8.28 -13.83
CA ASP A 23 13.92 -9.39 -12.88
C ASP A 23 14.24 -8.89 -11.46
N ILE A 24 13.80 -9.63 -10.44
CA ILE A 24 14.03 -9.26 -9.05
C ILE A 24 14.90 -10.28 -8.35
N TYR A 25 15.79 -9.78 -7.47
CA TYR A 25 16.67 -10.61 -6.67
C TYR A 25 16.29 -10.56 -5.19
N ASP A 26 16.68 -11.59 -4.46
CA ASP A 26 16.55 -11.63 -3.01
C ASP A 26 17.45 -10.57 -2.37
N VAL A 27 16.88 -9.84 -1.42
CA VAL A 27 17.59 -8.85 -0.61
C VAL A 27 17.47 -9.30 0.84
N PRO A 28 18.58 -9.72 1.49
CA PRO A 28 18.56 -10.24 2.84
C PRO A 28 17.76 -9.33 3.79
N HIS A 29 16.82 -9.92 4.53
CA HIS A 29 15.93 -9.24 5.48
C HIS A 29 14.99 -8.17 4.91
N ILE A 30 14.88 -8.03 3.58
CA ILE A 30 14.04 -7.02 2.95
C ILE A 30 13.05 -7.69 1.98
N ARG A 31 13.55 -8.53 1.07
CA ARG A 31 12.75 -9.17 0.02
C ARG A 31 13.21 -10.59 -0.23
N HIS A 32 12.27 -11.52 -0.32
CA HIS A 32 12.56 -12.91 -0.70
C HIS A 32 11.42 -13.49 -1.54
N VAL A 33 11.74 -14.27 -2.57
CA VAL A 33 10.74 -15.05 -3.32
C VAL A 33 10.82 -16.51 -2.88
N HIS A 34 9.74 -16.99 -2.25
CA HIS A 34 9.64 -18.39 -1.84
C HIS A 34 9.49 -19.33 -3.03
N ALA A 35 9.89 -20.60 -2.87
CA ALA A 35 9.76 -21.64 -3.90
C ALA A 35 8.31 -21.86 -4.37
N ASN A 36 7.31 -21.53 -3.54
CA ASN A 36 5.89 -21.57 -3.90
C ASN A 36 5.42 -20.35 -4.72
N GLY A 37 6.33 -19.46 -5.12
CA GLY A 37 6.05 -18.24 -5.88
C GLY A 37 5.52 -17.07 -5.04
N THR A 38 5.53 -17.14 -3.71
CA THR A 38 5.12 -16.01 -2.86
C THR A 38 6.25 -15.00 -2.73
N LEU A 39 5.96 -13.72 -3.03
CA LEU A 39 6.85 -12.60 -2.74
C LEU A 39 6.69 -12.16 -1.28
N GLN A 40 7.74 -12.33 -0.50
CA GLN A 40 7.85 -11.90 0.89
C GLN A 40 8.57 -10.55 0.94
N LEU A 41 7.91 -9.55 1.50
CA LEU A 41 8.51 -8.26 1.89
C LEU A 41 8.54 -8.23 3.42
N TYR A 42 9.71 -8.01 4.00
CA TYR A 42 9.92 -8.02 5.45
C TYR A 42 9.77 -6.61 6.04
N PRO A 43 9.43 -6.48 7.33
CA PRO A 43 9.54 -5.20 8.04
C PRO A 43 10.96 -4.65 7.98
N PHE A 44 11.10 -3.33 7.87
CA PHE A 44 12.37 -2.65 7.70
C PHE A 44 12.36 -1.29 8.42
N SER A 45 13.55 -0.76 8.72
CA SER A 45 13.70 0.58 9.30
C SER A 45 13.52 1.67 8.23
N PRO A 46 13.16 2.92 8.60
CA PRO A 46 13.10 4.02 7.64
C PRO A 46 14.38 4.23 6.84
N SER A 47 15.54 4.01 7.45
CA SER A 47 16.85 4.08 6.79
C SER A 47 17.08 3.03 5.70
N ALA A 48 16.37 1.90 5.76
CA ALA A 48 16.45 0.84 4.75
C ALA A 48 15.39 1.01 3.63
N PHE A 49 14.68 2.14 3.60
CA PHE A 49 13.75 2.44 2.53
C PHE A 49 14.45 2.49 1.18
N ASN A 50 13.77 1.92 0.19
CA ASN A 50 14.22 1.87 -1.19
C ASN A 50 12.98 1.86 -2.07
N SER A 51 12.77 2.91 -2.85
CA SER A 51 11.58 3.06 -3.69
C SER A 51 11.43 1.91 -4.69
N PHE A 52 12.53 1.34 -5.22
CA PHE A 52 12.45 0.20 -6.13
C PHE A 52 11.85 -1.05 -5.50
N ILE A 53 11.94 -1.18 -4.17
CA ILE A 53 11.41 -2.33 -3.45
C ILE A 53 10.06 -2.00 -2.82
N HIS A 54 9.99 -0.84 -2.16
CA HIS A 54 8.96 -0.47 -1.21
C HIS A 54 7.92 0.51 -1.77
N ASP A 55 8.14 1.11 -2.93
CA ASP A 55 7.16 1.98 -3.61
C ASP A 55 7.23 1.80 -5.13
N ASN A 56 6.76 0.65 -5.59
CA ASN A 56 6.84 0.27 -7.01
C ASN A 56 5.73 -0.72 -7.38
N ASP A 57 5.60 -0.96 -8.69
CA ASP A 57 4.68 -1.93 -9.25
C ASP A 57 5.42 -3.23 -9.59
N TYR A 58 4.82 -4.35 -9.20
CA TYR A 58 5.32 -5.69 -9.48
C TYR A 58 4.35 -6.45 -10.38
N PHE A 59 4.83 -7.51 -11.04
CA PHE A 59 3.97 -8.55 -11.57
C PHE A 59 4.64 -9.91 -11.43
N CYS A 60 3.84 -10.98 -11.48
CA CYS A 60 4.37 -12.33 -11.54
C CYS A 60 4.03 -13.01 -12.87
N THR A 61 4.83 -13.99 -13.25
CA THR A 61 4.59 -14.84 -14.42
C THR A 61 4.57 -16.30 -14.02
N ALA A 62 3.74 -17.08 -14.71
CA ALA A 62 3.78 -18.53 -14.66
C ALA A 62 4.13 -19.05 -16.05
N GLU A 63 5.18 -19.87 -16.15
CA GLU A 63 5.72 -20.35 -17.42
C GLU A 63 5.97 -21.85 -17.40
N ASN A 64 5.50 -22.54 -18.44
CA ASN A 64 5.78 -23.96 -18.71
C ASN A 64 5.92 -24.18 -20.23
N SER A 65 6.06 -25.44 -20.66
CA SER A 65 6.19 -25.78 -22.08
C SER A 65 4.95 -25.46 -22.93
N ALA A 66 3.79 -25.23 -22.32
CA ALA A 66 2.56 -24.84 -23.03
C ALA A 66 2.48 -23.33 -23.27
N GLY A 67 3.18 -22.53 -22.46
CA GLY A 67 3.27 -21.09 -22.64
C GLY A 67 3.57 -20.31 -21.37
N LYS A 68 3.40 -18.99 -21.47
CA LYS A 68 3.68 -18.02 -20.40
C LYS A 68 2.49 -17.10 -20.21
N ILE A 69 2.06 -16.93 -18.96
CA ILE A 69 1.05 -15.96 -18.57
C ILE A 69 1.62 -14.96 -17.56
N ARG A 70 1.00 -13.77 -17.51
CA ARG A 70 1.42 -12.64 -16.68
C ARG A 70 0.25 -12.12 -15.85
N SER A 71 0.47 -11.81 -14.58
CA SER A 71 -0.52 -11.15 -13.73
C SER A 71 -0.74 -9.68 -14.13
N PRO A 72 -1.79 -9.03 -13.61
CA PRO A 72 -1.86 -7.57 -13.55
C PRO A 72 -0.70 -6.97 -12.75
N ASN A 73 -0.50 -5.66 -12.88
CA ASN A 73 0.44 -4.92 -12.02
C ASN A 73 -0.12 -4.86 -10.60
N ILE A 74 0.76 -5.07 -9.63
CA ILE A 74 0.47 -5.05 -8.20
C ILE A 74 1.27 -3.90 -7.60
N ARG A 75 0.57 -2.82 -7.19
CA ARG A 75 1.20 -1.69 -6.52
C ARG A 75 1.61 -2.08 -5.10
N VAL A 76 2.88 -1.97 -4.80
CA VAL A 76 3.43 -2.05 -3.46
C VAL A 76 3.80 -0.64 -3.01
N LYS A 77 3.25 -0.21 -1.87
CA LYS A 77 3.61 1.04 -1.21
C LYS A 77 3.71 0.79 0.29
N ALA A 78 4.94 0.77 0.81
CA ALA A 78 5.20 0.69 2.23
C ALA A 78 5.08 2.09 2.84
N VAL A 79 4.41 2.16 3.98
CA VAL A 79 4.08 3.42 4.65
C VAL A 79 4.56 3.34 6.09
N PHE A 80 5.31 4.36 6.51
CA PHE A 80 5.74 4.45 7.90
C PHE A 80 4.64 5.03 8.77
N ARG A 81 4.51 4.47 9.97
CA ARG A 81 3.61 5.00 10.99
C ARG A 81 4.30 6.13 11.74
N GLU A 82 4.28 7.31 11.14
CA GLU A 82 4.77 8.53 11.81
C GLU A 82 3.64 9.17 12.62
N PRO A 83 3.95 9.77 13.80
CA PRO A 83 2.97 10.55 14.54
C PRO A 83 2.43 11.70 13.69
N TYR A 84 1.11 11.86 13.67
CA TYR A 84 0.45 12.96 13.00
C TYR A 84 -0.60 13.58 13.92
N THR A 85 -0.88 14.87 13.71
CA THR A 85 -1.93 15.60 14.41
C THR A 85 -2.89 16.18 13.39
N VAL A 86 -4.18 15.94 13.59
CA VAL A 86 -5.24 16.59 12.81
C VAL A 86 -5.71 17.85 13.51
N ARG A 87 -6.28 18.80 12.77
CA ARG A 87 -6.83 20.04 13.31
C ARG A 87 -8.20 20.32 12.71
N VAL A 88 -9.04 21.05 13.42
CA VAL A 88 -10.30 21.56 12.86
C VAL A 88 -10.04 22.95 12.28
N GLU A 89 -10.53 23.18 11.07
CA GLU A 89 -10.47 24.50 10.44
C GLU A 89 -11.35 25.51 11.18
N ASP A 90 -10.82 26.71 11.45
CA ASP A 90 -11.60 27.81 12.04
C ASP A 90 -12.67 28.25 11.06
N GLN A 91 -13.93 28.06 11.43
CA GLN A 91 -15.09 28.39 10.59
C GLN A 91 -15.80 29.65 11.08
N ARG A 92 -16.24 30.48 10.13
CA ARG A 92 -17.10 31.65 10.39
C ARG A 92 -18.35 31.54 9.54
N SER A 93 -19.51 31.67 10.18
CA SER A 93 -20.79 31.71 9.49
C SER A 93 -21.70 32.76 10.15
N MET A 94 -22.58 33.36 9.35
CA MET A 94 -23.58 34.28 9.88
C MET A 94 -24.68 33.51 10.61
N ARG A 95 -25.30 34.15 11.61
CA ARG A 95 -26.42 33.55 12.33
C ARG A 95 -27.54 33.19 11.34
N GLY A 96 -28.02 31.95 11.41
CA GLY A 96 -29.05 31.42 10.52
C GLY A 96 -28.52 30.69 9.28
N ASN A 97 -27.21 30.79 8.99
CA ASN A 97 -26.57 30.04 7.92
C ASN A 97 -26.03 28.70 8.40
N VAL A 98 -25.77 27.81 7.45
CA VAL A 98 -25.05 26.55 7.67
C VAL A 98 -23.57 26.84 7.92
N ALA A 99 -22.96 26.10 8.84
CA ALA A 99 -21.52 26.05 9.05
C ALA A 99 -21.02 24.64 8.74
N VAL A 100 -19.90 24.52 8.02
CA VAL A 100 -19.30 23.24 7.65
C VAL A 100 -17.92 23.17 8.27
N PHE A 101 -17.76 22.33 9.29
CA PHE A 101 -16.44 22.08 9.88
C PHE A 101 -15.65 21.10 9.02
N LYS A 102 -14.35 21.37 8.88
CA LYS A 102 -13.43 20.51 8.13
C LYS A 102 -12.30 20.04 9.03
N CYS A 103 -12.04 18.74 9.02
CA CYS A 103 -10.88 18.16 9.65
C CYS A 103 -9.72 18.25 8.67
N LEU A 104 -8.70 19.03 9.03
CA LEU A 104 -7.47 19.18 8.30
C LEU A 104 -6.56 18.01 8.64
N ILE A 105 -6.49 17.06 7.71
CA ILE A 105 -5.60 15.90 7.76
C ILE A 105 -4.31 16.27 7.00
N PRO A 106 -3.11 16.08 7.58
CA PRO A 106 -1.85 16.35 6.87
C PRO A 106 -1.78 15.56 5.55
N SER A 107 -1.32 16.22 4.48
CA SER A 107 -1.27 15.63 3.14
C SER A 107 -0.45 14.34 3.07
N SER A 108 0.59 14.19 3.90
CA SER A 108 1.43 12.99 3.97
C SER A 108 0.68 11.73 4.41
N VAL A 109 -0.44 11.86 5.12
CA VAL A 109 -1.23 10.74 5.65
C VAL A 109 -2.68 10.70 5.13
N GLN A 110 -3.05 11.65 4.26
CA GLN A 110 -4.43 11.82 3.79
C GLN A 110 -4.99 10.58 3.07
N GLU A 111 -4.14 9.79 2.41
CA GLU A 111 -4.54 8.54 1.75
C GLU A 111 -4.90 7.42 2.74
N TYR A 112 -4.46 7.53 4.01
CA TYR A 112 -4.54 6.45 5.01
C TYR A 112 -5.40 6.82 6.23
N VAL A 113 -5.79 8.08 6.36
CA VAL A 113 -6.53 8.60 7.52
C VAL A 113 -7.88 9.15 7.04
N SER A 114 -8.95 8.79 7.74
CA SER A 114 -10.30 9.26 7.48
C SER A 114 -10.96 9.80 8.75
N VAL A 115 -11.92 10.70 8.58
CA VAL A 115 -12.73 11.23 9.69
C VAL A 115 -13.76 10.19 10.09
N VAL A 116 -13.78 9.83 11.38
CA VAL A 116 -14.68 8.80 11.91
C VAL A 116 -15.86 9.37 12.70
N SER A 117 -15.61 10.43 13.47
CA SER A 117 -16.61 11.10 14.30
C SER A 117 -16.24 12.57 14.49
N TRP A 118 -17.22 13.37 14.90
CA TRP A 118 -17.05 14.73 15.37
C TRP A 118 -17.47 14.80 16.83
N GLU A 119 -16.68 15.47 17.66
CA GLU A 119 -16.93 15.58 19.09
C GLU A 119 -16.68 17.01 19.57
N LYS A 120 -17.45 17.43 20.56
CA LYS A 120 -17.24 18.66 21.31
C LYS A 120 -17.27 18.33 22.80
N ASP A 121 -16.21 18.70 23.52
CA ASP A 121 -16.11 18.49 24.97
C ASP A 121 -16.42 17.03 25.37
N THR A 122 -15.90 16.05 24.61
CA THR A 122 -16.13 14.59 24.76
C THR A 122 -17.54 14.09 24.41
N VAL A 123 -18.39 14.94 23.85
CA VAL A 123 -19.75 14.57 23.40
C VAL A 123 -19.78 14.47 21.88
N SER A 124 -20.24 13.33 21.37
CA SER A 124 -20.40 13.12 19.93
C SER A 124 -21.43 14.07 19.32
N ILE A 125 -21.07 14.68 18.19
CA ILE A 125 -21.95 15.43 17.32
C ILE A 125 -22.54 14.45 16.32
N VAL A 126 -23.82 14.15 16.48
CA VAL A 126 -24.57 13.26 15.57
C VAL A 126 -25.23 14.14 14.49
N PRO A 127 -25.26 13.70 13.22
CA PRO A 127 -25.98 14.38 12.15
C PRO A 127 -27.48 14.57 12.43
#